data_AF-A0A258B0W5-F1
#
_entry.id   AF-A0A258B0W5-F1
#
_cell.length_a   1.000
_cell.length_b   1.000
_cell.length_c   1.000
_cell.angle_alpha   90.00
_cell.angle_beta   90.00
_cell.angle_gamma   90.00
#
_symmetry.space_group_name_H-M   'P 1'
#
loop_
_entity.id
_entity.type
_entity.pdbx_description
1 polymer ?
#
loop_
_entity_poly.entity_id
_entity_poly.type
_entity_poly.pdbx_seq_one_letter_code
_entity_poly.pdbx_strand_id
1 'polypeptide(L)' 'MSRYASNQDVVRFFATHGIEVTHVHREGALRHLCVQRQPLTLPMDASPDECLRRVRESVAARKPSDSQ' A
#
# COMPACT_ATOMS: atom_id res chain seq x y z
N MET A 1 -1.84 3.23 -19.64
CA MET A 1 -2.65 4.00 -18.65
C MET A 1 -2.33 3.48 -17.25
N SER A 2 -1.80 4.32 -16.36
CA SER A 2 -1.55 3.92 -14.96
C SER A 2 -2.88 3.73 -14.24
N ARG A 3 -3.13 2.53 -13.67
CA ARG A 3 -4.42 2.12 -13.07
C ARG A 3 -4.89 2.97 -11.87
N TYR A 4 -4.09 3.92 -11.39
CA TYR A 4 -4.48 4.90 -10.37
C TYR A 4 -4.28 6.31 -10.92
N ALA A 5 -5.38 6.98 -11.28
CA ALA A 5 -5.37 8.29 -11.92
C ALA A 5 -4.70 9.36 -11.04
N SER A 6 -4.84 9.25 -9.71
CA SER A 6 -4.21 10.14 -8.72
C SER A 6 -3.69 9.39 -7.49
N ASN A 7 -2.88 10.06 -6.67
CA ASN A 7 -2.48 9.54 -5.36
C ASN A 7 -3.69 9.41 -4.41
N GLN A 8 -4.72 10.23 -4.58
CA GLN A 8 -5.95 10.14 -3.79
C GLN A 8 -6.73 8.84 -4.09
N ASP A 9 -6.73 8.38 -5.34
CA ASP A 9 -7.41 7.12 -5.69
C ASP A 9 -6.75 5.92 -5.03
N VAL A 10 -5.42 5.95 -4.86
CA VAL A 10 -4.66 4.93 -4.13
C VAL A 10 -5.09 4.88 -2.67
N VAL A 11 -5.15 6.05 -2.02
CA VAL A 11 -5.58 6.17 -0.63
C VAL A 11 -7.01 5.68 -0.46
N ARG A 12 -7.93 6.09 -1.34
CA ARG A 12 -9.33 5.65 -1.31
C ARG A 12 -9.45 4.14 -1.50
N PHE A 13 -8.73 3.57 -2.48
CA PHE A 13 -8.73 2.14 -2.75
C PHE A 13 -8.30 1.32 -1.53
N PHE A 14 -7.22 1.70 -0.85
CA PHE A 14 -6.81 0.98 0.36
C PHE A 14 -7.75 1.22 1.54
N ALA A 15 -8.32 2.42 1.66
CA ALA A 15 -9.31 2.74 2.69
C ALA A 15 -10.58 1.87 2.57
N THR A 16 -11.05 1.54 1.36
CA THR A 16 -12.20 0.62 1.18
C THR A 16 -11.91 -0.80 1.67
N HIS A 17 -10.64 -1.15 1.88
CA HIS A 17 -10.19 -2.43 2.41
C HIS A 17 -9.79 -2.35 3.89
N GLY A 18 -10.07 -1.24 4.57
CA GLY A 18 -9.72 -1.01 5.98
C GLY A 18 -8.22 -0.76 6.20
N ILE A 19 -7.50 -0.33 5.16
CA ILE A 19 -6.06 -0.09 5.22
C ILE A 19 -5.80 1.41 5.13
N GLU A 20 -5.24 1.99 6.20
CA GLU A 20 -4.81 3.37 6.20
C GLU A 20 -3.53 3.53 5.37
N VAL A 21 -3.56 4.39 4.36
CA VAL A 21 -2.40 4.75 3.56
C VAL A 21 -2.22 6.26 3.56
N THR A 22 -1.02 6.70 3.91
CA THR A 22 -0.59 8.10 3.90
C THR A 22 0.70 8.24 3.07
N HIS A 23 1.13 9.47 2.82
CA HIS A 23 2.43 9.77 2.17
C HIS A 23 2.68 8.97 0.88
N VAL A 24 1.79 9.11 -0.10
CA VAL A 24 1.93 8.46 -1.41
C VAL A 24 2.84 9.30 -2.31
N HIS A 25 3.98 8.75 -2.69
CA HIS A 25 4.95 9.35 -3.60
C HIS A 25 5.29 8.37 -4.73
N ARG A 26 5.66 8.91 -5.90
CA ARG A 26 6.02 8.12 -7.09
C ARG A 26 7.44 8.47 -7.47
N GLU A 27 8.28 7.45 -7.57
CA GLU A 27 9.69 7.59 -7.97
C GLU A 27 9.95 6.62 -9.14
N GLY A 28 9.91 7.15 -10.36
CA GLY A 28 10.07 6.36 -11.58
C GLY A 28 9.04 5.22 -11.68
N ALA A 29 9.51 3.98 -11.65
CA ALA A 29 8.70 2.75 -11.70
C ALA A 29 8.20 2.27 -10.32
N LEU A 30 8.50 3.01 -9.25
CA LEU A 30 8.15 2.66 -7.89
C LEU A 30 7.13 3.64 -7.31
N ARG A 31 6.32 3.13 -6.40
CA ARG A 31 5.40 3.90 -5.59
C ARG A 31 5.68 3.65 -4.12
N HIS A 32 6.06 4.71 -3.44
CA HIS A 32 6.27 4.73 -2.01
C HIS A 32 4.95 5.13 -1.33
N LEU A 33 4.54 4.34 -0.36
CA LEU A 33 3.36 4.58 0.47
C LEU A 33 3.76 4.41 1.93
N CYS A 34 3.02 5.05 2.81
CA CYS A 34 3.07 4.78 4.23
C CYS A 34 1.78 4.07 4.64
N VAL A 35 1.83 2.74 4.77
CA VAL A 35 0.70 1.89 5.17
C VAL A 35 0.70 1.76 6.69
N GLN A 36 -0.37 2.15 7.38
CA GLN A 36 -0.46 2.07 8.85
C GLN A 36 0.79 2.61 9.57
N ARG A 37 1.25 3.79 9.15
CA ARG A 37 2.46 4.48 9.64
C ARG A 37 3.78 3.78 9.32
N GLN A 38 3.80 2.89 8.32
CA GLN A 38 4.99 2.16 7.93
C GLN A 38 5.29 2.31 6.44
N PRO A 39 6.57 2.54 6.08
CA PRO A 39 6.94 2.67 4.68
C PRO A 39 6.80 1.32 3.95
N LEU A 40 6.14 1.36 2.79
CA LEU A 40 6.02 0.26 1.86
C LEU A 40 6.27 0.77 0.44
N THR A 41 7.00 -0.01 -0.35
CA THR A 41 7.24 0.29 -1.76
C THR A 41 6.54 -0.75 -2.62
N LEU A 42 5.71 -0.28 -3.56
CA LEU A 42 5.02 -1.11 -4.55
C LEU A 42 5.50 -0.73 -5.95
N PRO A 43 5.63 -1.70 -6.88
CA PRO A 43 5.96 -1.37 -8.25
C PRO A 43 4.73 -0.82 -8.98
N MET A 44 4.93 0.11 -9.91
CA MET A 44 3.87 0.86 -10.60
C MET A 44 3.03 0.01 -11.57
N ASP A 45 3.59 -1.12 -12.02
CA ASP A 45 2.95 -2.11 -12.88
C ASP A 45 2.15 -3.17 -12.11
N ALA A 46 2.26 -3.20 -10.77
CA ALA A 46 1.48 -4.10 -9.94
C ALA A 46 -0.02 -3.91 -10.17
N SER A 47 -0.72 -5.03 -10.31
CA SER A 47 -2.18 -5.03 -10.33
C SER A 47 -2.74 -4.61 -8.96
N PRO A 48 -3.99 -4.10 -8.89
CA PRO A 48 -4.63 -3.79 -7.61
C PRO A 48 -4.64 -4.97 -6.63
N ASP A 49 -4.84 -6.20 -7.14
CA ASP A 49 -4.83 -7.42 -6.34
C ASP A 49 -3.43 -7.73 -5.80
N GLU A 50 -2.40 -7.57 -6.61
CA GLU A 50 -1.02 -7.75 -6.17
C GLU A 50 -0.61 -6.69 -5.14
N CYS A 51 -1.02 -5.44 -5.34
CA CYS A 51 -0.85 -4.36 -4.37
C CYS A 51 -1.51 -4.72 -3.03
N LEU A 52 -2.77 -5.17 -3.04
CA LEU A 52 -3.48 -5.61 -1.84
C LEU A 52 -2.77 -6.77 -1.14
N ARG A 53 -2.33 -7.77 -1.90
CA ARG A 53 -1.62 -8.94 -1.36
C ARG A 53 -0.34 -8.51 -0.65
N ARG A 54 0.52 -7.73 -1.31
CA ARG A 54 1.79 -7.25 -0.72
C ARG A 54 1.57 -6.38 0.53
N VAL A 55 0.56 -5.52 0.50
CA VAL A 55 0.20 -4.67 1.66
C VAL A 55 -0.29 -5.53 2.82
N ARG A 56 -1.19 -6.49 2.58
CA ARG A 56 -1.68 -7.42 3.60
C ARG A 56 -0.58 -8.28 4.18
N GLU A 57 0.33 -8.80 3.34
CA GLU A 57 1.51 -9.54 3.78
C GLU A 57 2.41 -8.67 4.65
N SER A 58 2.63 -7.40 4.29
CA SER A 58 3.41 -6.46 5.10
C SER A 58 2.78 -6.19 6.47
N VAL A 59 1.46 -5.99 6.51
CA VAL A 59 0.70 -5.81 7.76
C VAL A 59 0.70 -7.09 8.60
N ALA A 60 0.53 -8.26 7.97
CA ALA A 60 0.46 -9.55 8.65
C ALA A 60 1.81 -10.05 9.16
N ALA A 61 2.88 -9.90 8.37
CA ALA A 61 4.26 -10.24 8.79
C ALA A 61 4.72 -9.41 10.00
N ARG A 62 4.06 -8.27 10.23
CA ARG A 62 4.29 -7.39 11.38
C ARG A 62 3.32 -7.61 12.54
N LYS A 63 2.48 -8.65 12.48
CA LYS A 63 1.91 -9.24 13.68
C LYS A 63 2.75 -10.43 14.18
N PRO A 64 4.04 -10.29 14.58
CA PRO A 64 4.59 -11.20 15.56
C PRO A 64 4.10 -10.72 16.93
N SER A 65 3.16 -11.46 17.51
CA SER A 65 3.03 -11.62 18.96
C SER A 65 3.00 -10.33 19.79
N ASP A 66 1.81 -9.73 19.94
CA ASP A 66 1.43 -9.23 21.28
C ASP A 66 1.09 -10.49 22.12
N SER A 67 2.14 -11.23 22.45
CA SER A 67 2.12 -12.24 23.51
C SER A 67 2.85 -11.59 24.66
N GLN A 68 2.05 -10.85 25.40
CA GLN A 68 2.31 -10.32 26.73
C GLN A 68 2.77 -11.42 27.69
#